data_AF-A0A7X3MAY8-F1
#
_entry.id   AF-A0A7X3MAY8-F1
#
_cell.length_a   1.000
_cell.length_b   1.000
_cell.length_c   1.000
_cell.angle_alpha   90.00
_cell.angle_beta   90.00
_cell.angle_gamma   90.00
#
_symmetry.space_group_name_H-M   'P 1'
#
loop_
_entity.id
_entity.type
_entity.pdbx_description
1 polymer ?
#
loop_
_entity_poly.entity_id
_entity_poly.type
_entity_poly.pdbx_seq_one_letter_code
_entity_poly.pdbx_strand_id
1 'polypeptide(L)' 'MLVLQHFFVEHGVWILSFRNLTYFMPTYIIKPEALHKLKQAITEVLIHEIHFNA' A
#
# COMPACT_ATOMS: atom_id res chain seq x y z
N MET A 1 -11.11 -6.54 1.98
CA MET A 1 -10.83 -5.13 1.59
C MET A 1 -10.49 -4.22 2.78
N LEU A 2 -11.27 -4.22 3.87
CA LEU A 2 -11.03 -3.40 5.08
C LEU A 2 -9.66 -3.65 5.75
N VAL A 3 -9.24 -4.92 5.83
CA VAL A 3 -7.95 -5.33 6.43
C VAL A 3 -6.76 -4.73 5.66
N LEU A 4 -6.80 -4.78 4.33
CA LEU A 4 -5.74 -4.25 3.48
C LEU A 4 -5.65 -2.72 3.56
N GLN A 5 -6.81 -2.05 3.60
CA GLN A 5 -6.85 -0.60 3.76
C GLN A 5 -6.33 -0.16 5.14
N HIS A 6 -6.68 -0.88 6.21
CA HIS A 6 -6.19 -0.60 7.55
C HIS A 6 -4.66 -0.72 7.63
N PHE A 7 -4.10 -1.78 7.05
CA PHE A 7 -2.65 -1.99 6.97
C PHE A 7 -1.93 -0.77 6.36
N PHE A 8 -2.41 -0.27 5.21
CA PHE A 8 -1.75 0.87 4.57
C PHE A 8 -1.85 2.15 5.40
N VAL A 9 -3.00 2.39 6.04
CA VAL A 9 -3.20 3.55 6.93
C VAL A 9 -2.23 3.50 8.11
N GLU A 10 -2.02 2.33 8.72
CA GLU A 10 -1.04 2.12 9.79
C GLU A 10 0.40 2.37 9.32
N HIS A 11 0.72 1.98 8.09
CA HIS A 11 2.00 2.28 7.45
C HIS A 11 2.08 3.75 6.97
N GLY A 12 1.05 4.55 7.20
CA GLY A 12 0.97 5.97 6.85
C GLY A 12 0.99 6.22 5.34
N VAL A 13 0.39 5.32 4.58
CA VAL A 13 0.17 5.42 3.14
C VAL A 13 -1.32 5.23 2.86
N TRP A 14 -1.91 6.08 2.01
CA TRP A 14 -3.30 5.88 1.60
C TRP A 14 -3.34 5.35 0.16
N ILE A 15 -3.89 4.16 -0.02
CA ILE A 15 -3.93 3.48 -1.31
C ILE A 15 -5.36 3.03 -1.61
N LEU A 16 -5.75 3.19 -2.86
CA LEU A 16 -7.04 2.72 -3.37
C LEU A 16 -6.85 1.34 -3.98
N SER A 17 -7.38 0.34 -3.29
CA SER A 17 -7.49 -1.03 -3.81
C SER A 17 -8.92 -1.27 -4.31
N PHE A 18 -9.04 -1.90 -5.47
CA PHE A 18 -10.31 -2.29 -6.07
C PHE A 18 -10.28 -3.78 -6.41
N ARG A 19 -11.11 -4.57 -5.71
CA ARG A 19 -11.11 -6.04 -5.80
C ARG A 19 -9.69 -6.59 -5.59
N ASN A 20 -9.10 -7.17 -6.64
CA ASN A 20 -7.78 -7.82 -6.61
C ASN A 20 -6.69 -6.92 -7.21
N LEU A 21 -7.00 -5.65 -7.47
CA LEU A 21 -6.09 -4.70 -8.09
C LEU A 21 -5.81 -3.57 -7.13
N THR A 22 -4.52 -3.27 -6.96
CA THR A 22 -4.09 -2.08 -6.25
C THR A 22 -3.34 -1.20 -7.22
N TYR A 23 -3.82 0.02 -7.43
CA TYR A 23 -3.25 0.96 -8.37
C TYR A 23 -2.47 2.06 -7.66
N PHE A 24 -1.34 2.45 -8.25
CA PHE A 24 -0.48 3.49 -7.72
C PHE A 24 -0.16 4.49 -8.83
N MET A 25 -0.49 5.75 -8.58
CA MET A 25 0.04 6.88 -9.34
C MET A 25 0.56 7.92 -8.35
N PRO A 26 1.83 7.77 -7.91
CA PRO A 26 2.43 8.82 -7.10
C PRO A 26 2.50 10.10 -7.92
N THR A 27 2.26 11.24 -7.29
CA THR A 27 2.43 12.54 -7.92
C THR A 27 3.88 12.71 -8.38
N TYR A 28 4.13 13.37 -9.51
CA TYR A 28 5.49 13.59 -10.02
C TYR A 28 6.40 14.39 -9.08
N ILE A 29 5.83 15.10 -8.10
CA ILE A 29 6.53 15.91 -7.09
C ILE A 29 6.90 15.09 -5.84
N ILE A 30 6.63 13.77 -5.84
CA ILE A 30 6.93 12.91 -4.69
C ILE A 30 8.41 12.96 -4.31
N LYS A 31 8.71 13.12 -3.03
CA LYS A 31 10.08 13.13 -2.52
C LYS A 31 10.64 11.70 -2.42
N PRO A 32 11.96 11.52 -2.53
CA PRO A 32 12.59 10.19 -2.44
C PRO A 32 12.22 9.42 -1.17
N GLU A 33 12.09 10.10 -0.03
CA GLU A 33 11.76 9.49 1.26
C GLU A 33 10.32 8.97 1.28
N ALA A 34 9.39 9.74 0.71
CA ALA A 34 7.99 9.33 0.58
C ALA A 34 7.84 8.15 -0.39
N LEU A 35 8.62 8.16 -1.48
CA LEU A 35 8.67 7.03 -2.41
C LEU A 35 9.28 5.78 -1.76
N HIS A 36 10.30 5.94 -0.91
CA HIS A 36 10.88 4.83 -0.16
C HIS A 36 9.85 4.20 0.79
N LYS A 37 9.13 5.03 1.55
CA LYS A 37 8.05 4.61 2.45
C LYS A 37 6.94 3.87 1.70
N LEU A 38 6.52 4.39 0.54
CA LEU A 38 5.53 3.72 -0.32
C LEU A 38 6.02 2.34 -0.78
N LYS A 39 7.28 2.24 -1.22
CA LYS A 39 7.87 0.95 -1.63
C LYS A 39 7.91 -0.05 -0.48
N GLN A 40 8.32 0.38 0.72
CA GLN A 40 8.38 -0.49 1.90
C GLN A 40 7.01 -1.06 2.25
N ALA A 41 5.98 -0.20 2.34
CA ALA A 41 4.62 -0.64 2.64
C ALA A 41 4.10 -1.66 1.60
N ILE A 42 4.43 -1.47 0.31
CA ILE A 42 4.07 -2.42 -0.75
C ILE A 42 4.85 -3.73 -0.61
N THR A 43 6.13 -3.70 -0.27
CA THR A 43 6.91 -4.93 -0.07
C THR A 43 6.39 -5.73 1.13
N GLU A 44 6.09 -5.06 2.24
CA GLU A 44 5.59 -5.70 3.46
C GLU A 44 4.23 -6.35 3.24
N VAL A 45 3.31 -5.67 2.55
CA VAL A 45 1.97 -6.24 2.29
C VAL A 45 2.03 -7.50 1.41
N LEU A 46 3.01 -7.58 0.50
CA LEU A 46 3.18 -8.73 -0.38
C LEU A 46 3.81 -9.94 0.32
N ILE A 47 4.60 -9.73 1.37
CA ILE A 47 5.23 -10.80 2.15
C ILE A 47 4.19 -11.52 3.02
N HIS A 48 3.12 -10.83 3.43
CA HIS A 48 2.12 -11.38 4.33
C HIS A 48 0.84 -11.80 3.59
N GLU A 49 0.69 -13.11 3.33
CA GLU A 49 -0.50 -13.70 2.65
C GLU A 49 -1.84 -13.45 3.38
N ILE A 50 -1.78 -13.12 4.67
CA ILE A 50 -2.92 -12.88 5.54
C ILE A 50 -3.81 -11.73 5.00
N HIS A 51 -3.25 -10.80 4.23
CA HIS A 51 -3.97 -9.64 3.72
C HIS A 51 -4.83 -9.92 2.47
N PHE A 52 -4.65 -11.08 1.82
CA PHE A 52 -5.29 -11.41 0.54
C PHE A 52 -6.41 -12.47 0.65
N ASN A 53 -6.50 -13.19 1.77
CA ASN A 53 -7.44 -14.30 1.97
C ASN A 53 -8.71 -13.94 2.78
N ALA A 54 -9.10 -12.65 2.82
CA ALA A 54 -10.25 -12.15 3.58
C ALA A 54 -11.41 -11.67 2.69
#